data_AF-L1NTA5-F1
#
_entry.id   AF-L1NTA5-F1
#
_cell.length_a   1.000
_cell.length_b   1.000
_cell.length_c   1.000
_cell.angle_alpha   90.00
_cell.angle_beta   90.00
_cell.angle_gamma   90.00
#
_symmetry.space_group_name_H-M   'P 1'
#
loop_
_entity.id
_entity.type
_entity.pdbx_description
1 polymer ?
#
loop_
_entity_poly.entity_id
_entity_poly.type
_entity_poly.pdbx_seq_one_letter_code
_entity_poly.pdbx_strand_id
1 'polypeptide(L)'
;MVYLETFYFPSVEKEEEKIQEIIENKEQKPAINYIAEKVYPFSLLTHRLTCLDFEPITILYGGNGSGKSTILNVISNKLHISREAPYNSSYLMEKYVKMCSFKTDLRYTGEEFDFLKMRNSKYDIAEISKVITSDDIFKKMIEKRLKDEQKRFKSEMLIAKKTKQKKDCIMPKSINLEDRRSVEEFNDFYTMRESSYTQYLKKTIGEVEPLYSNGETGLLYLIEQIADPGLYLLDEPENSMSCETQLKLVEFIELSARAYNTQFIIATHSPFLLSIPNAKIYNLDTSPVSLSKWWELENMKHYFELFNKYQTEFQKSL
;
A
#
# COMPACT_ATOMS: atom_id res chain seq x y z
N MET A 1 0.82 11.48 -17.84
CA MET A 1 2.31 11.41 -17.84
C MET A 1 2.70 9.99 -17.46
N VAL A 2 3.84 9.48 -17.94
CA VAL A 2 4.29 8.10 -17.68
C VAL A 2 5.75 8.16 -17.21
N TYR A 3 6.04 7.65 -16.02
CA TYR A 3 7.38 7.64 -15.44
C TYR A 3 8.15 6.39 -15.83
N LEU A 4 7.53 5.22 -15.64
CA LEU A 4 8.03 3.91 -16.09
C LEU A 4 7.30 3.55 -17.39
N GLU A 5 8.02 3.51 -18.51
CA GLU A 5 7.45 3.20 -19.81
C GLU A 5 7.37 1.70 -20.05
N THR A 6 8.46 0.98 -19.76
CA THR A 6 8.57 -0.45 -20.06
C THR A 6 9.45 -1.15 -19.03
N PHE A 7 9.08 -2.37 -18.67
CA PHE A 7 9.86 -3.25 -17.82
C PHE A 7 10.09 -4.59 -18.53
N TYR A 8 11.33 -5.07 -18.52
CA TYR A 8 11.75 -6.30 -19.18
C TYR A 8 12.15 -7.33 -18.12
N PHE A 9 11.53 -8.50 -18.23
CA PHE A 9 11.83 -9.67 -17.42
C PHE A 9 12.96 -10.48 -18.09
N PRO A 10 13.71 -11.28 -17.33
CA PRO A 10 14.70 -12.18 -17.90
C PRO A 10 14.05 -13.16 -18.88
N SER A 11 14.79 -13.52 -19.93
CA SER A 11 14.38 -14.58 -20.85
C SER A 11 14.46 -15.94 -20.16
N VAL A 12 13.67 -16.89 -20.66
CA VAL A 12 13.65 -18.29 -20.19
C VAL A 12 15.06 -18.86 -20.13
N GLU A 13 15.83 -18.71 -21.21
CA GLU A 13 17.21 -19.21 -21.30
C GLU A 13 18.11 -18.65 -20.19
N LYS A 14 18.00 -17.35 -19.90
CA LYS A 14 18.79 -16.70 -18.84
C LYS A 14 18.38 -17.17 -17.44
N GLU A 15 17.09 -17.40 -17.22
CA GLU A 15 16.62 -17.96 -15.96
C GLU A 15 17.14 -19.39 -15.76
N GLU A 16 17.03 -20.24 -16.77
CA GLU A 16 17.50 -21.63 -16.74
C GLU A 16 19.01 -21.74 -16.53
N GLU A 17 19.81 -20.96 -17.28
CA GLU A 17 21.26 -20.87 -17.10
C GLU A 17 21.62 -20.47 -15.67
N LYS A 18 20.91 -19.48 -15.11
CA LYS A 18 21.23 -18.99 -13.76
C LYS A 18 20.85 -19.98 -12.68
N ILE A 19 19.72 -20.68 -12.84
CA ILE A 19 19.31 -21.77 -11.94
C ILE A 19 20.37 -22.88 -11.97
N GLN A 20 20.83 -23.26 -13.17
CA GLN A 20 21.86 -24.29 -13.34
C GLN A 20 23.19 -23.88 -12.67
N GLU A 21 23.64 -22.63 -12.85
CA GLU A 21 24.83 -22.09 -12.17
C GLU A 21 24.71 -22.14 -10.63
N ILE A 22 23.51 -21.91 -10.09
CA ILE A 22 23.25 -21.97 -8.64
C ILE A 22 23.31 -23.42 -8.13
N ILE A 23 22.78 -24.37 -8.90
CA ILE A 23 22.78 -25.81 -8.55
C ILE A 23 24.21 -26.40 -8.62
N GLU A 24 25.02 -25.95 -9.58
CA GLU A 24 26.38 -26.45 -9.80
C GLU A 24 27.40 -25.93 -8.77
N ASN A 25 27.16 -24.75 -8.19
CA ASN A 25 28.04 -24.18 -7.16
C ASN A 25 28.02 -25.01 -5.86
N LYS A 26 29.10 -25.75 -5.62
CA LYS A 26 29.19 -26.83 -4.61
C LYS A 26 29.27 -26.37 -3.14
N GLU A 27 29.40 -25.08 -2.84
CA GLU A 27 29.75 -24.59 -1.49
C GLU A 27 28.58 -24.55 -0.48
N GLN A 28 27.32 -24.72 -0.91
CA GLN A 28 26.15 -24.60 -0.01
C GLN A 28 25.09 -25.72 -0.18
N LYS A 29 25.50 -26.89 -0.69
CA LYS A 29 24.62 -28.01 -1.08
C LYS A 29 23.52 -28.44 -0.08
N PRO A 30 23.76 -28.57 1.24
CA PRO A 30 22.70 -29.04 2.15
C PRO A 30 21.65 -27.97 2.50
N ALA A 31 22.02 -26.68 2.51
CA ALA A 31 21.07 -25.57 2.71
C ALA A 31 20.33 -25.20 1.41
N ILE A 32 21.01 -25.28 0.27
CA ILE A 32 20.43 -25.02 -1.05
C ILE A 32 19.35 -26.06 -1.37
N ASN A 33 19.50 -27.34 -1.06
CA ASN A 33 18.46 -28.33 -1.36
C ASN A 33 17.14 -28.09 -0.61
N TYR A 34 17.19 -27.55 0.61
CA TYR A 34 15.99 -27.17 1.38
C TYR A 34 15.36 -25.86 0.88
N ILE A 35 16.18 -24.96 0.30
CA ILE A 35 15.75 -23.66 -0.24
C ILE A 35 15.34 -23.77 -1.72
N ALA A 36 15.90 -24.72 -2.47
CA ALA A 36 15.63 -24.98 -3.89
C ALA A 36 14.22 -25.54 -4.14
N GLU A 37 13.55 -26.09 -3.11
CA GLU A 37 12.11 -26.36 -3.19
C GLU A 37 11.28 -25.06 -3.35
N LYS A 38 11.87 -23.88 -3.08
CA LYS A 38 11.26 -22.56 -3.24
C LYS A 38 12.16 -21.63 -4.07
N VAL A 39 12.31 -21.92 -5.37
CA VAL A 39 13.04 -21.06 -6.33
C VAL A 39 12.25 -19.77 -6.66
N TYR A 40 11.74 -19.06 -5.67
CA TYR A 40 11.04 -17.78 -5.87
C TYR A 40 12.05 -16.68 -6.24
N PRO A 41 11.78 -15.76 -7.18
CA PRO A 41 10.63 -15.67 -8.09
C PRO A 41 10.83 -16.38 -9.45
N PHE A 42 11.92 -17.12 -9.62
CA PHE A 42 12.19 -17.89 -10.85
C PHE A 42 11.09 -18.91 -11.13
N SER A 43 10.94 -19.34 -12.38
CA SER A 43 9.93 -20.32 -12.82
C SER A 43 8.47 -19.85 -12.69
N LEU A 44 8.18 -18.73 -12.02
CA LEU A 44 6.81 -18.22 -11.81
C LEU A 44 6.29 -17.43 -13.03
N LEU A 45 7.15 -16.59 -13.60
CA LEU A 45 6.81 -15.70 -14.72
C LEU A 45 7.33 -16.23 -16.07
N THR A 46 8.15 -17.28 -16.02
CA THR A 46 8.82 -17.92 -17.16
C THR A 46 7.80 -18.38 -18.20
N HIS A 47 8.05 -18.10 -19.48
CA HIS A 47 7.15 -18.35 -20.62
C HIS A 47 5.83 -17.55 -20.62
N ARG A 48 5.48 -16.85 -19.54
CA ARG A 48 4.22 -16.13 -19.44
C ARG A 48 4.38 -14.66 -19.81
N LEU A 49 5.53 -14.06 -19.49
CA LEU A 49 5.75 -12.62 -19.61
C LEU A 49 7.21 -12.30 -19.93
N THR A 50 7.44 -11.54 -21.00
CA THR A 50 8.79 -11.07 -21.39
C THR A 50 8.96 -9.58 -21.10
N CYS A 51 7.91 -8.79 -21.32
CA CYS A 51 7.89 -7.37 -21.07
C CYS A 51 6.50 -6.87 -20.68
N LEU A 52 6.47 -5.76 -19.96
CA LEU A 52 5.27 -4.98 -19.67
C LEU A 52 5.51 -3.54 -20.08
N ASP A 53 4.57 -2.98 -20.82
CA ASP A 53 4.54 -1.57 -21.20
C ASP A 53 3.40 -0.86 -20.45
N PHE A 54 3.71 0.26 -19.82
CA PHE A 54 2.79 0.89 -18.88
C PHE A 54 2.14 2.15 -19.44
N GLU A 55 0.92 2.37 -18.99
CA GLU A 55 0.14 3.58 -19.21
C GLU A 55 -0.05 4.33 -17.87
N PRO A 56 -0.64 5.55 -17.86
CA PRO A 56 -0.88 6.29 -16.62
C PRO A 56 -1.62 5.46 -15.57
N ILE A 57 -2.52 4.56 -15.99
CA ILE A 57 -3.14 3.57 -15.12
C ILE A 57 -2.99 2.20 -15.79
N THR A 58 -2.20 1.33 -15.14
CA THR A 58 -2.02 -0.06 -15.56
C THR A 58 -2.49 -0.99 -14.45
N ILE A 59 -3.27 -2.01 -14.78
CA ILE A 59 -3.83 -2.97 -13.85
C ILE A 59 -3.32 -4.37 -14.19
N LEU A 60 -2.82 -5.07 -13.18
CA LEU A 60 -2.44 -6.47 -13.20
C LEU A 60 -3.59 -7.27 -12.58
N TYR A 61 -4.39 -7.91 -13.43
CA TYR A 61 -5.50 -8.76 -13.03
C TYR A 61 -5.06 -10.22 -12.94
N GLY A 62 -5.61 -10.97 -12.00
CA GLY A 62 -5.55 -12.43 -11.99
C GLY A 62 -5.95 -13.03 -10.64
N GLY A 63 -6.11 -14.34 -10.58
CA GLY A 63 -6.43 -15.10 -9.37
C GLY A 63 -5.29 -15.17 -8.35
N ASN A 64 -5.54 -15.85 -7.23
CA ASN A 64 -4.54 -16.07 -6.20
C ASN A 64 -3.37 -16.89 -6.75
N GLY A 65 -2.14 -16.45 -6.50
CA GLY A 65 -0.93 -17.12 -7.00
C GLY A 65 -0.60 -16.83 -8.46
N SER A 66 -1.34 -15.97 -9.17
CA SER A 66 -1.06 -15.62 -10.58
C SER A 66 0.26 -14.85 -10.80
N GLY A 67 0.85 -14.32 -9.72
CA GLY A 67 2.13 -13.61 -9.75
C GLY A 67 2.05 -12.08 -9.66
N LYS A 68 0.85 -11.49 -9.52
CA LYS A 68 0.63 -10.03 -9.40
C LYS A 68 1.58 -9.33 -8.42
N SER A 69 1.53 -9.71 -7.14
CA SER A 69 2.37 -9.13 -6.09
C SER A 69 3.85 -9.39 -6.35
N THR A 70 4.20 -10.51 -7.00
CA THR A 70 5.59 -10.81 -7.37
C THR A 70 6.11 -9.86 -8.44
N ILE A 71 5.31 -9.54 -9.45
CA ILE A 71 5.65 -8.55 -10.47
C ILE A 71 5.90 -7.19 -9.81
N LEU A 72 5.00 -6.75 -8.92
CA LEU A 72 5.19 -5.49 -8.19
C LEU A 72 6.46 -5.50 -7.33
N ASN A 73 6.75 -6.61 -6.64
CA ASN A 73 7.97 -6.77 -5.83
C ASN A 73 9.26 -6.70 -6.68
N VAL A 74 9.25 -7.31 -7.86
CA VAL A 74 10.39 -7.30 -8.77
C VAL A 74 10.62 -5.88 -9.30
N ILE A 75 9.56 -5.19 -9.71
CA ILE A 75 9.63 -3.79 -10.17
C ILE A 75 10.13 -2.88 -9.03
N SER A 76 9.55 -2.99 -7.83
CA SER A 76 9.93 -2.15 -6.69
C SER A 76 11.40 -2.34 -6.30
N ASN A 77 11.87 -3.58 -6.28
CA ASN A 77 13.27 -3.89 -5.96
C ASN A 77 14.23 -3.39 -7.04
N LYS A 78 13.85 -3.49 -8.31
CA LYS A 78 14.68 -3.00 -9.42
C LYS A 78 14.82 -1.49 -9.42
N LEU A 79 13.74 -0.79 -9.08
CA LEU A 79 13.69 0.67 -9.02
C LEU A 79 14.11 1.22 -7.65
N HIS A 80 14.56 0.37 -6.72
CA HIS A 80 14.95 0.74 -5.35
C HIS A 80 13.90 1.57 -4.60
N ILE A 81 12.61 1.28 -4.83
CA ILE A 81 11.49 2.01 -4.24
C ILE A 81 11.36 1.67 -2.75
N SER A 82 11.12 2.69 -1.92
CA SER A 82 10.88 2.49 -0.49
C SER A 82 9.57 1.73 -0.22
N ARG A 83 9.59 0.82 0.76
CA ARG A 83 8.43 0.03 1.16
C ARG A 83 8.36 -0.11 2.68
N GLU A 84 7.16 0.01 3.23
CA GLU A 84 6.88 -0.10 4.66
C GLU A 84 6.56 -1.54 5.10
N ALA A 85 5.71 -2.25 4.36
CA ALA A 85 5.36 -3.64 4.65
C ALA A 85 6.47 -4.64 4.26
N PRO A 86 6.65 -5.70 5.07
CA PRO A 86 7.46 -6.85 4.67
C PRO A 86 6.85 -7.52 3.44
N TYR A 87 7.67 -8.22 2.67
CA TYR A 87 7.23 -8.93 1.47
C TYR A 87 7.96 -10.25 1.31
N ASN A 88 7.36 -11.15 0.54
CA ASN A 88 7.98 -12.41 0.20
C ASN A 88 9.25 -12.13 -0.62
N SER A 89 10.38 -12.39 0.00
CA SER A 89 11.70 -12.28 -0.61
C SER A 89 12.44 -13.59 -0.43
N SER A 90 13.39 -13.85 -1.32
CA SER A 90 14.27 -15.01 -1.27
C SER A 90 15.70 -14.56 -1.51
N TYR A 91 16.66 -15.42 -1.19
CA TYR A 91 18.07 -15.20 -1.55
C TYR A 91 18.26 -15.02 -3.07
N LEU A 92 17.33 -15.54 -3.87
CA LEU A 92 17.38 -15.49 -5.33
C LEU A 92 16.75 -14.21 -5.91
N MET A 93 15.96 -13.47 -5.12
CA MET A 93 15.31 -12.23 -5.55
C MET A 93 16.33 -11.20 -6.07
N GLU A 94 17.42 -10.98 -5.35
CA GLU A 94 18.45 -10.01 -5.76
C GLU A 94 19.11 -10.42 -7.09
N LYS A 95 19.35 -11.72 -7.28
CA LYS A 95 19.91 -12.25 -8.54
C LYS A 95 18.92 -12.09 -9.70
N TYR A 96 17.63 -12.34 -9.45
CA TYR A 96 16.56 -12.17 -10.44
C TYR A 96 16.44 -10.72 -10.90
N VAL A 97 16.37 -9.79 -9.94
CA VAL A 97 16.23 -8.36 -10.18
C VAL A 97 17.41 -7.81 -10.99
N LYS A 98 18.64 -8.30 -10.76
CA LYS A 98 19.81 -7.91 -11.55
C LYS A 98 19.68 -8.24 -13.04
N MET A 99 18.94 -9.29 -13.39
CA MET A 99 18.71 -9.69 -14.79
C MET A 99 17.58 -8.90 -15.45
N CYS A 100 16.72 -8.23 -14.68
CA CYS A 100 15.65 -7.38 -15.21
C CYS A 100 16.23 -6.04 -15.68
N SER A 101 15.60 -5.44 -16.68
CA SER A 101 15.91 -4.08 -17.14
C SER A 101 14.62 -3.27 -17.28
N PHE A 102 14.74 -1.96 -17.33
CA PHE A 102 13.57 -1.07 -17.43
C PHE A 102 13.91 0.15 -18.28
N LYS A 103 12.86 0.82 -18.75
CA LYS A 103 12.91 2.07 -19.48
C LYS A 103 12.01 3.09 -18.79
N THR A 104 12.59 4.21 -18.40
CA THR A 104 11.87 5.37 -17.85
C THR A 104 11.93 6.54 -18.81
N ASP A 105 11.09 7.54 -18.59
CA ASP A 105 11.24 8.85 -19.24
C ASP A 105 12.63 9.44 -18.87
N LEU A 106 13.32 10.04 -19.86
CA LEU A 106 14.68 10.59 -19.73
C LEU A 106 14.82 11.62 -18.60
N ARG A 107 13.71 12.21 -18.15
CA ARG A 107 13.70 13.21 -17.07
C ARG A 107 14.00 12.62 -15.68
N TYR A 108 13.84 11.31 -15.51
CA TYR A 108 13.82 10.63 -14.20
C TYR A 108 14.82 9.46 -14.09
N THR A 109 15.74 9.32 -15.04
CA THR A 109 16.76 8.26 -15.03
C THR A 109 17.80 8.50 -13.94
N GLY A 110 17.90 7.60 -12.98
CA GLY A 110 19.13 7.43 -12.20
C GLY A 110 20.12 6.60 -13.01
N GLU A 111 21.36 7.09 -13.17
CA GLU A 111 22.60 6.35 -13.54
C GLU A 111 23.43 6.82 -14.74
N GLU A 112 23.11 7.93 -15.43
CA GLU A 112 24.10 8.55 -16.33
C GLU A 112 24.72 9.81 -15.69
N PHE A 113 25.93 9.63 -15.14
CA PHE A 113 26.84 10.75 -14.92
C PHE A 113 27.36 11.23 -16.27
N ASP A 114 27.26 12.53 -16.55
CA ASP A 114 27.96 13.12 -17.70
C ASP A 114 29.49 12.97 -17.52
N PHE A 115 30.29 13.10 -18.57
CA PHE A 115 31.77 13.01 -18.52
C PHE A 115 32.39 13.98 -17.48
N LEU A 116 31.63 14.99 -17.05
CA LEU A 116 31.94 15.99 -16.03
C LEU A 116 31.45 15.63 -14.61
N LYS A 117 30.94 14.41 -14.37
CA LYS A 117 30.33 13.98 -13.08
C LYS A 117 29.19 14.86 -12.58
N MET A 118 28.49 15.58 -13.46
CA MET A 118 27.25 16.28 -13.10
C MET A 118 26.04 15.40 -13.40
N ARG A 119 25.06 15.40 -12.49
CA ARG A 119 23.77 14.72 -12.67
C ARG A 119 22.97 15.44 -13.75
N ASN A 120 22.57 14.73 -14.81
CA ASN A 120 21.66 15.26 -15.83
C ASN A 120 20.18 15.01 -15.52
N SER A 121 19.84 14.17 -14.52
CA SER A 121 18.45 13.95 -14.09
C SER A 121 18.04 14.86 -12.94
N LYS A 122 16.80 15.37 -13.02
CA LYS A 122 16.24 16.30 -12.04
C LYS A 122 15.81 15.59 -10.75
N TYR A 123 15.39 14.33 -10.84
CA TYR A 123 14.94 13.48 -9.73
C TYR A 123 15.27 12.01 -10.02
N ASP A 124 15.54 11.23 -8.97
CA ASP A 124 15.60 9.77 -9.04
C ASP A 124 14.17 9.21 -8.98
N ILE A 125 13.84 8.25 -9.86
CA ILE A 125 12.53 7.60 -9.84
C ILE A 125 12.25 6.94 -8.47
N ALA A 126 13.28 6.46 -7.77
CA ALA A 126 13.15 5.85 -6.45
C ALA A 126 12.56 6.81 -5.40
N GLU A 127 12.90 8.11 -5.47
CA GLU A 127 12.48 9.12 -4.50
C GLU A 127 11.03 9.56 -4.70
N ILE A 128 10.55 9.55 -5.95
CA ILE A 128 9.20 9.95 -6.33
C ILE A 128 8.23 8.77 -6.43
N SER A 129 8.70 7.55 -6.16
CA SER A 129 7.88 6.35 -6.25
C SER A 129 7.56 5.79 -4.88
N LYS A 130 6.40 5.17 -4.75
CA LYS A 130 5.99 4.50 -3.51
C LYS A 130 5.24 3.20 -3.76
N VAL A 131 5.51 2.19 -2.95
CA VAL A 131 4.72 0.96 -2.89
C VAL A 131 3.76 1.05 -1.72
N ILE A 132 2.49 0.71 -1.97
CA ILE A 132 1.45 0.62 -0.94
C ILE A 132 0.73 -0.71 -1.09
N THR A 133 0.70 -1.51 -0.03
CA THR A 133 -0.01 -2.79 -0.05
C THR A 133 -1.20 -2.83 0.89
N SER A 134 -2.04 -3.86 0.74
CA SER A 134 -3.10 -4.15 1.70
C SER A 134 -2.61 -4.19 3.14
N ASP A 135 -1.41 -4.74 3.39
CA ASP A 135 -0.82 -4.86 4.72
C ASP A 135 -0.48 -3.49 5.33
N ASP A 136 0.01 -2.55 4.52
CA ASP A 136 0.26 -1.17 4.96
C ASP A 136 -1.04 -0.49 5.41
N ILE A 137 -2.10 -0.66 4.61
CA ILE A 137 -3.45 -0.14 4.90
C ILE A 137 -3.99 -0.78 6.18
N PHE A 138 -3.91 -2.11 6.32
CA PHE A 138 -4.37 -2.83 7.50
C PHE A 138 -3.60 -2.42 8.77
N LYS A 139 -2.28 -2.27 8.69
CA LYS A 139 -1.46 -1.81 9.80
C LYS A 139 -1.90 -0.43 10.26
N LYS A 140 -2.09 0.52 9.34
CA LYS A 140 -2.57 1.87 9.66
C LYS A 140 -3.94 1.85 10.32
N MET A 141 -4.85 1.01 9.84
CA MET A 141 -6.17 0.84 10.43
C MET A 141 -6.09 0.32 11.86
N ILE A 142 -5.26 -0.68 12.14
CA ILE A 142 -5.05 -1.22 13.49
C ILE A 142 -4.45 -0.16 14.40
N GLU A 143 -3.42 0.56 13.94
CA GLU A 143 -2.80 1.64 14.70
C GLU A 143 -3.80 2.74 15.08
N LYS A 144 -4.70 3.12 14.16
CA LYS A 144 -5.75 4.09 14.44
C LYS A 144 -6.72 3.58 15.50
N ARG A 145 -7.19 2.34 15.39
CA ARG A 145 -8.08 1.73 16.39
C ARG A 145 -7.43 1.68 17.77
N LEU A 146 -6.16 1.30 17.85
CA LEU A 146 -5.42 1.27 19.12
C LEU A 146 -5.30 2.67 19.73
N LYS A 147 -5.03 3.70 18.91
CA LYS A 147 -5.00 5.10 19.36
C LYS A 147 -6.36 5.55 19.89
N ASP A 148 -7.44 5.20 19.20
CA ASP A 148 -8.81 5.54 19.61
C ASP A 148 -9.20 4.84 20.92
N GLU A 149 -8.83 3.56 21.08
CA GLU A 149 -9.04 2.81 22.32
C GLU A 149 -8.23 3.40 23.49
N GLN A 150 -6.96 3.76 23.26
CA GLN A 150 -6.14 4.44 24.26
C GLN A 150 -6.73 5.80 24.66
N LYS A 151 -7.22 6.58 23.70
CA LYS A 151 -7.92 7.85 23.96
C LYS A 151 -9.18 7.61 24.79
N ARG A 152 -9.97 6.59 24.48
CA ARG A 152 -11.17 6.19 25.25
C ARG A 152 -10.81 5.78 26.67
N PHE A 153 -9.86 4.87 26.86
CA PHE A 153 -9.42 4.44 28.18
C PHE A 153 -8.89 5.61 29.03
N LYS A 154 -8.04 6.47 28.45
CA LYS A 154 -7.58 7.70 29.12
C LYS A 154 -8.75 8.62 29.49
N SER A 155 -9.73 8.77 28.60
CA SER A 155 -10.92 9.56 28.88
C SER A 155 -11.67 8.99 30.08
N GLU A 156 -11.97 7.70 30.11
CA GLU A 156 -12.68 7.01 31.20
C GLU A 156 -11.94 7.14 32.54
N MET A 157 -10.61 6.95 32.55
CA MET A 157 -9.79 7.15 33.74
C MET A 157 -9.86 8.58 34.27
N LEU A 158 -9.83 9.59 33.40
CA LEU A 158 -9.99 10.99 33.77
C LEU A 158 -11.41 11.28 34.29
N ILE A 159 -12.46 10.69 33.69
CA ILE A 159 -13.85 10.79 34.19
C ILE A 159 -13.93 10.21 35.62
N ALA A 160 -13.37 9.03 35.83
CA ALA A 160 -13.37 8.34 37.12
C ALA A 160 -12.61 9.12 38.19
N LYS A 161 -11.41 9.64 37.87
CA LYS A 161 -10.61 10.50 38.76
C LYS A 161 -11.38 11.75 39.16
N LYS A 162 -12.04 12.43 38.21
CA LYS A 162 -12.85 13.61 38.48
C LYS A 162 -14.09 13.31 39.34
N THR A 163 -14.75 12.17 39.08
CA THR A 163 -15.94 11.76 39.83
C THR A 163 -15.59 11.44 41.29
N LYS A 164 -14.44 10.82 41.54
CA LYS A 164 -13.91 10.60 42.90
C LYS A 164 -13.54 11.92 43.58
N GLN A 165 -12.76 12.79 42.91
CA GLN A 165 -12.36 14.07 43.50
C GLN A 165 -13.54 15.01 43.81
N LYS A 166 -14.60 15.01 42.99
CA LYS A 166 -15.85 15.74 43.30
C LYS A 166 -16.58 15.18 44.54
N LYS A 167 -16.49 13.86 44.78
CA LYS A 167 -17.07 13.24 45.98
C LYS A 167 -16.25 13.54 47.23
N ASP A 168 -14.92 13.56 47.11
CA ASP A 168 -14.01 13.64 48.25
C ASP A 168 -13.60 15.07 48.64
N CYS A 169 -13.81 16.08 47.77
CA CYS A 169 -13.48 17.50 48.03
C CYS A 169 -12.06 17.73 48.61
N ILE A 170 -11.05 16.97 48.15
CA ILE A 170 -9.68 17.09 48.65
C ILE A 170 -8.95 18.19 47.87
N MET A 171 -8.75 19.33 48.53
CA MET A 171 -7.81 20.37 48.11
C MET A 171 -6.38 19.93 48.44
N PRO A 172 -5.43 19.92 47.50
CA PRO A 172 -4.02 19.71 47.82
C PRO A 172 -3.54 20.86 48.73
N LYS A 173 -3.08 20.51 49.94
CA LYS A 173 -2.76 21.48 51.00
C LYS A 173 -1.41 22.20 50.81
N SER A 174 -0.50 21.63 50.03
CA SER A 174 0.84 22.19 49.77
C SER A 174 1.41 21.66 48.46
N ILE A 175 2.26 22.47 47.81
CA ILE A 175 3.05 22.07 46.63
C ILE A 175 4.48 21.81 47.11
N ASN A 176 5.03 20.64 46.79
CA ASN A 176 6.46 20.44 46.90
C ASN A 176 7.11 20.69 45.53
N LEU A 177 7.92 21.76 45.42
CA LEU A 177 8.57 22.17 44.17
C LEU A 177 9.71 21.24 43.76
N GLU A 178 10.23 20.43 44.68
CA GLU A 178 11.30 19.45 44.40
C GLU A 178 10.74 18.11 43.88
N ASP A 179 9.47 17.82 44.16
CA ASP A 179 8.79 16.62 43.66
C ASP A 179 7.95 16.96 42.42
N ARG A 180 8.46 16.54 41.27
CA ARG A 180 7.80 16.71 39.98
C ARG A 180 6.35 16.21 39.97
N ARG A 181 6.03 15.13 40.69
CA ARG A 181 4.65 14.60 40.76
C ARG A 181 3.71 15.51 41.54
N SER A 182 4.19 16.10 42.64
CA SER A 182 3.42 17.07 43.43
C SER A 182 3.07 18.32 42.62
N VAL A 183 4.02 18.80 41.81
CA VAL A 183 3.80 19.95 40.90
C VAL A 183 2.82 19.60 39.79
N GLU A 184 2.94 18.42 39.17
CA GLU A 184 2.02 17.94 38.13
C GLU A 184 0.60 17.78 38.67
N GLU A 185 0.42 17.20 39.86
CA GLU A 185 -0.88 17.05 40.52
C GLU A 185 -1.56 18.38 40.84
N PHE A 186 -0.78 19.38 41.28
CA PHE A 186 -1.30 20.71 41.57
C PHE A 186 -1.69 21.48 40.29
N ASN A 187 -0.87 21.39 39.24
CA ASN A 187 -1.19 21.98 37.93
C ASN A 187 -2.41 21.33 37.28
N ASP A 188 -2.54 20.01 37.37
CA ASP A 188 -3.73 19.27 36.94
C ASP A 188 -4.97 19.77 37.69
N PHE A 189 -4.86 19.94 39.02
CA PHE A 189 -5.96 20.42 39.84
C PHE A 189 -6.42 21.84 39.46
N TYR A 190 -5.46 22.75 39.20
CA TYR A 190 -5.77 24.12 38.82
C TYR A 190 -6.38 24.21 37.41
N THR A 191 -5.76 23.55 36.43
CA THR A 191 -6.28 23.51 35.05
C THR A 191 -7.66 22.86 34.93
N MET A 192 -8.00 21.91 35.82
CA MET A 192 -9.33 21.31 35.94
C MET A 192 -10.41 22.27 36.46
N ARG A 193 -10.05 23.31 37.23
CA ARG A 193 -10.97 24.32 37.78
C ARG A 193 -11.20 25.49 36.82
N GLU A 194 -10.16 25.83 36.05
CA GLU A 194 -10.13 27.00 35.20
C GLU A 194 -10.85 26.79 33.85
N SER A 195 -10.98 25.53 33.39
CA SER A 195 -11.51 25.21 32.07
C SER A 195 -12.78 24.35 32.12
N SER A 196 -13.64 24.50 31.09
CA SER A 196 -14.82 23.63 30.94
C SER A 196 -14.39 22.17 30.77
N TYR A 197 -15.23 21.22 31.20
CA TYR A 197 -14.90 19.79 31.18
C TYR A 197 -14.44 19.29 29.80
N THR A 198 -15.11 19.76 28.75
CA THR A 198 -14.76 19.47 27.36
C THR A 198 -13.40 20.02 26.97
N GLN A 199 -13.04 21.19 27.48
CA GLN A 199 -11.78 21.87 27.17
C GLN A 199 -10.58 21.24 27.92
N TYR A 200 -10.80 20.78 29.16
CA TYR A 200 -9.81 19.96 29.88
C TYR A 200 -9.55 18.64 29.16
N LEU A 201 -10.61 17.90 28.78
CA LEU A 201 -10.46 16.66 28.02
C LEU A 201 -9.75 16.88 26.67
N LYS A 202 -10.10 17.95 25.93
CA LYS A 202 -9.40 18.32 24.69
C LYS A 202 -7.92 18.65 24.91
N LYS A 203 -7.57 19.34 26.00
CA LYS A 203 -6.18 19.71 26.31
C LYS A 203 -5.32 18.49 26.71
N THR A 204 -5.92 17.51 27.37
CA THR A 204 -5.20 16.33 27.90
C THR A 204 -5.19 15.14 26.93
N ILE A 205 -6.26 14.93 26.17
CA ILE A 205 -6.44 13.77 25.25
C ILE A 205 -6.20 14.19 23.79
N GLY A 206 -6.26 15.48 23.48
CA GLY A 206 -6.28 16.02 22.12
C GLY A 206 -7.69 16.07 21.55
N GLU A 207 -7.83 16.50 20.29
CA GLU A 207 -9.10 16.41 19.59
C GLU A 207 -9.47 14.96 19.29
N VAL A 208 -10.75 14.66 19.47
CA VAL A 208 -11.35 13.39 19.06
C VAL A 208 -11.66 13.54 17.57
N GLU A 209 -10.86 12.90 16.74
CA GLU A 209 -11.12 12.84 15.30
C GLU A 209 -12.44 12.09 15.05
N PRO A 210 -13.13 12.36 13.94
CA PRO A 210 -14.32 11.61 13.54
C PRO A 210 -14.04 10.10 13.54
N LEU A 211 -15.02 9.31 14.00
CA LEU A 211 -14.98 7.87 13.83
C LEU A 211 -15.20 7.52 12.37
N TYR A 212 -14.10 7.37 11.64
CA TYR A 212 -14.12 6.85 10.29
C TYR A 212 -14.31 5.34 10.32
N SER A 213 -15.03 4.81 9.33
CA SER A 213 -15.05 3.38 9.12
C SER A 213 -13.65 2.86 8.78
N ASN A 214 -13.52 1.54 8.85
CA ASN A 214 -12.30 0.83 8.46
C ASN A 214 -11.87 1.16 7.03
N GLY A 215 -12.83 1.09 6.09
CA GLY A 215 -12.59 1.42 4.69
C GLY A 215 -12.20 2.88 4.49
N GLU A 216 -12.91 3.81 5.14
CA GLU A 216 -12.61 5.25 5.04
C GLU A 216 -11.22 5.59 5.59
N THR A 217 -10.81 4.96 6.69
CA THR A 217 -9.46 5.12 7.22
C THR A 217 -8.40 4.64 6.23
N GLY A 218 -8.66 3.52 5.54
CA GLY A 218 -7.76 3.03 4.50
C GLY A 218 -7.69 3.97 3.30
N LEU A 219 -8.82 4.52 2.86
CA LEU A 219 -8.88 5.48 1.77
C LEU A 219 -8.13 6.78 2.11
N LEU A 220 -8.35 7.32 3.31
CA LEU A 220 -7.63 8.50 3.79
C LEU A 220 -6.12 8.26 3.80
N TYR A 221 -5.67 7.09 4.26
CA TYR A 221 -4.25 6.73 4.23
C TYR A 221 -3.71 6.70 2.80
N LEU A 222 -4.42 6.10 1.84
CA LEU A 222 -4.01 6.11 0.43
C LEU A 222 -3.89 7.52 -0.12
N ILE A 223 -4.87 8.39 0.16
CA ILE A 223 -4.85 9.79 -0.27
C ILE A 223 -3.64 10.53 0.34
N GLU A 224 -3.35 10.31 1.62
CA GLU A 224 -2.17 10.90 2.29
C GLU A 224 -0.85 10.41 1.69
N GLN A 225 -0.76 9.14 1.28
CA GLN A 225 0.46 8.60 0.67
C GLN A 225 0.65 9.04 -0.79
N ILE A 226 -0.46 9.32 -1.49
CA ILE A 226 -0.49 9.72 -2.90
C ILE A 226 -0.72 11.24 -2.96
N ALA A 227 0.09 12.00 -2.22
CA ALA A 227 0.00 13.46 -2.18
C ALA A 227 0.81 14.13 -3.30
N ASP A 228 1.88 13.48 -3.74
CA ASP A 228 2.88 14.04 -4.66
C ASP A 228 2.81 13.39 -6.05
N PRO A 229 3.23 14.09 -7.11
CA PRO A 229 3.32 13.50 -8.45
C PRO A 229 4.41 12.44 -8.52
N GLY A 230 4.06 11.22 -8.92
CA GLY A 230 5.00 10.10 -8.91
C GLY A 230 4.45 8.79 -9.46
N LEU A 231 5.23 7.72 -9.31
CA LEU A 231 4.84 6.35 -9.65
C LEU A 231 4.42 5.58 -8.41
N TYR A 232 3.18 5.08 -8.41
CA TYR A 232 2.60 4.35 -7.29
C TYR A 232 2.31 2.91 -7.67
N LEU A 233 2.90 1.97 -6.92
CA LEU A 233 2.65 0.55 -7.04
C LEU A 233 1.65 0.15 -5.95
N LEU A 234 0.45 -0.27 -6.33
CA LEU A 234 -0.62 -0.62 -5.40
C LEU A 234 -0.88 -2.13 -5.44
N ASP A 235 -0.77 -2.82 -4.29
CA ASP A 235 -1.06 -4.25 -4.18
C ASP A 235 -2.31 -4.48 -3.33
N GLU A 236 -3.41 -4.85 -4.01
CA GLU A 236 -4.75 -5.05 -3.45
C GLU A 236 -5.19 -3.94 -2.47
N PRO A 237 -5.14 -2.65 -2.89
CA PRO A 237 -5.45 -1.51 -2.04
C PRO A 237 -6.89 -1.54 -1.48
N GLU A 238 -7.78 -2.34 -2.06
CA GLU A 238 -9.19 -2.40 -1.74
C GLU A 238 -9.60 -3.42 -0.66
N ASN A 239 -8.72 -4.33 -0.25
CA ASN A 239 -9.06 -5.54 0.52
C ASN A 239 -9.82 -5.29 1.85
N SER A 240 -9.87 -4.06 2.34
CA SER A 240 -10.55 -3.65 3.59
C SER A 240 -11.69 -2.65 3.38
N MET A 241 -12.04 -2.34 2.12
CA MET A 241 -12.94 -1.25 1.74
C MET A 241 -14.33 -1.72 1.33
N SER A 242 -15.36 -0.96 1.72
CA SER A 242 -16.74 -1.14 1.23
C SER A 242 -16.87 -0.74 -0.25
N CYS A 243 -17.91 -1.21 -0.94
CA CYS A 243 -18.17 -0.84 -2.34
C CYS A 243 -18.18 0.68 -2.55
N GLU A 244 -18.82 1.45 -1.66
CA GLU A 244 -18.85 2.92 -1.74
C GLU A 244 -17.44 3.53 -1.64
N THR A 245 -16.60 2.99 -0.76
CA THR A 245 -15.22 3.45 -0.60
C THR A 245 -14.36 3.09 -1.79
N GLN A 246 -14.58 1.91 -2.39
CA GLN A 246 -13.88 1.49 -3.60
C GLN A 246 -14.25 2.38 -4.80
N LEU A 247 -15.51 2.84 -4.91
CA LEU A 247 -15.91 3.82 -5.93
C LEU A 247 -15.21 5.17 -5.73
N LYS A 248 -15.08 5.64 -4.49
CA LYS A 248 -14.30 6.86 -4.18
C LYS A 248 -12.82 6.68 -4.51
N LEU A 249 -12.26 5.48 -4.29
CA LEU A 249 -10.88 5.15 -4.67
C LEU A 249 -10.69 5.18 -6.20
N VAL A 250 -11.64 4.65 -6.97
CA VAL A 250 -11.65 4.70 -8.44
C VAL A 250 -11.60 6.14 -8.92
N GLU A 251 -12.49 6.99 -8.40
CA GLU A 251 -12.53 8.42 -8.74
C GLU A 251 -11.21 9.11 -8.38
N PHE A 252 -10.66 8.83 -7.20
CA PHE A 252 -9.38 9.38 -6.75
C PHE A 252 -8.22 8.99 -7.67
N ILE A 253 -8.11 7.71 -8.06
CA ILE A 253 -7.05 7.22 -8.95
C ILE A 253 -7.17 7.87 -10.34
N GLU A 254 -8.40 7.93 -10.88
CA GLU A 254 -8.67 8.53 -12.19
C GLU A 254 -8.28 10.02 -12.21
N LEU A 255 -8.71 10.78 -11.20
CA LEU A 255 -8.38 12.19 -11.06
C LEU A 255 -6.88 12.41 -10.85
N SER A 256 -6.24 11.58 -10.02
CA SER A 256 -4.80 11.65 -9.76
C SER A 256 -3.99 11.43 -11.04
N ALA A 257 -4.33 10.41 -11.82
CA ALA A 257 -3.63 10.10 -13.05
C ALA A 257 -3.79 11.18 -14.12
N ARG A 258 -4.97 11.81 -14.20
CA ARG A 258 -5.26 12.84 -15.21
C ARG A 258 -4.77 14.24 -14.83
N ALA A 259 -5.00 14.66 -13.59
CA ALA A 259 -4.78 16.04 -13.16
C ALA A 259 -3.42 16.27 -12.48
N TYR A 260 -2.88 15.25 -11.80
CA TYR A 260 -1.70 15.39 -10.95
C TYR A 260 -0.45 14.69 -11.51
N ASN A 261 -0.48 14.32 -12.79
CA ASN A 261 0.63 13.63 -13.48
C ASN A 261 1.07 12.32 -12.84
N THR A 262 0.23 11.69 -12.04
CA THR A 262 0.55 10.46 -11.31
C THR A 262 0.46 9.23 -12.22
N GLN A 263 1.32 8.24 -12.01
CA GLN A 263 1.22 6.93 -12.67
C GLN A 263 0.91 5.85 -11.65
N PHE A 264 0.00 4.94 -12.01
CA PHE A 264 -0.41 3.82 -11.17
C PHE A 264 -0.15 2.47 -11.86
N ILE A 265 0.44 1.54 -11.11
CA ILE A 265 0.50 0.13 -11.46
C ILE A 265 -0.18 -0.63 -10.31
N ILE A 266 -1.33 -1.23 -10.61
CA ILE A 266 -2.25 -1.74 -9.59
C ILE A 266 -2.41 -3.25 -9.77
N ALA A 267 -2.06 -4.04 -8.77
CA ALA A 267 -2.47 -5.43 -8.66
C ALA A 267 -3.80 -5.52 -7.94
N THR A 268 -4.84 -6.02 -8.61
CA THR A 268 -6.18 -6.11 -8.03
C THR A 268 -7.01 -7.19 -8.72
N HIS A 269 -7.97 -7.72 -7.98
CA HIS A 269 -9.02 -8.59 -8.50
C HIS A 269 -10.41 -7.93 -8.37
N SER A 270 -10.48 -6.69 -7.87
CA SER A 270 -11.73 -6.00 -7.61
C SER A 270 -12.42 -5.53 -8.89
N PRO A 271 -13.72 -5.84 -9.04
CA PRO A 271 -14.50 -5.40 -10.19
C PRO A 271 -14.56 -3.86 -10.30
N PHE A 272 -14.49 -3.15 -9.17
CA PHE A 272 -14.58 -1.70 -9.15
C PHE A 272 -13.31 -1.06 -9.71
N LEU A 273 -12.12 -1.50 -9.29
CA LEU A 273 -10.87 -0.96 -9.84
C LEU A 273 -10.66 -1.36 -11.31
N LEU A 274 -11.10 -2.55 -11.71
CA LEU A 274 -11.04 -2.96 -13.12
C LEU A 274 -11.91 -2.09 -14.02
N SER A 275 -12.92 -1.40 -13.46
CA SER A 275 -13.79 -0.50 -14.23
C SER A 275 -13.20 0.90 -14.49
N ILE A 276 -11.99 1.20 -13.99
CA ILE A 276 -11.34 2.50 -14.17
C ILE A 276 -11.23 2.84 -15.68
N PRO A 277 -11.73 4.01 -16.12
CA PRO A 277 -11.70 4.40 -17.52
C PRO A 277 -10.27 4.53 -18.06
N ASN A 278 -10.03 4.02 -19.27
CA ASN A 278 -8.73 4.02 -19.94
C ASN A 278 -7.61 3.28 -19.19
N ALA A 279 -7.96 2.41 -18.23
CA ALA A 279 -6.97 1.55 -17.60
C ALA A 279 -6.52 0.45 -18.56
N LYS A 280 -5.22 0.23 -18.64
CA LYS A 280 -4.63 -0.89 -19.38
C LYS A 280 -4.58 -2.12 -18.48
N ILE A 281 -5.26 -3.20 -18.86
CA ILE A 281 -5.41 -4.38 -18.00
C ILE A 281 -4.65 -5.58 -18.59
N TYR A 282 -3.72 -6.11 -17.83
CA TYR A 282 -3.03 -7.37 -18.11
C TYR A 282 -3.70 -8.52 -17.39
N ASN A 283 -4.10 -9.54 -18.14
CA ASN A 283 -4.67 -10.76 -17.60
C ASN A 283 -3.56 -11.80 -17.31
N LEU A 284 -3.18 -11.90 -16.03
CA LEU A 284 -2.20 -12.85 -15.54
C LEU A 284 -2.76 -14.25 -15.30
N ASP A 285 -4.02 -14.54 -15.62
CA ASP A 285 -4.54 -15.91 -15.57
C ASP A 285 -4.33 -16.62 -16.92
N THR A 286 -4.15 -15.85 -18.00
CA THR A 286 -3.77 -16.38 -19.32
C THR A 286 -2.27 -16.71 -19.39
N SER A 287 -1.91 -17.71 -20.20
CA SER A 287 -0.52 -18.07 -20.51
C SER A 287 -0.38 -18.23 -22.03
N PRO A 288 0.30 -17.31 -22.74
CA PRO A 288 1.00 -16.12 -22.24
C PRO A 288 0.07 -15.02 -21.69
N VAL A 289 0.61 -14.08 -20.94
CA VAL A 289 -0.12 -12.92 -20.44
C VAL A 289 -0.64 -12.09 -21.61
N SER A 290 -1.92 -11.74 -21.57
CA SER A 290 -2.60 -11.01 -22.64
C SER A 290 -3.24 -9.72 -22.11
N LEU A 291 -3.43 -8.76 -22.99
CA LEU A 291 -4.26 -7.59 -22.71
C LEU A 291 -5.73 -8.00 -22.86
N SER A 292 -6.57 -7.57 -21.93
CA SER A 292 -7.99 -7.89 -21.94
C SER A 292 -8.79 -6.67 -21.49
N LYS A 293 -9.99 -6.51 -22.01
CA LYS A 293 -10.91 -5.51 -21.47
C LYS A 293 -11.58 -6.09 -20.22
N TRP A 294 -11.95 -5.23 -19.27
CA TRP A 294 -12.47 -5.73 -18.00
C TRP A 294 -13.72 -6.62 -18.16
N TRP A 295 -14.60 -6.34 -19.13
CA TRP A 295 -15.78 -7.18 -19.42
C TRP A 295 -15.46 -8.53 -20.09
N GLU A 296 -14.23 -8.75 -20.56
CA GLU A 296 -13.80 -10.02 -21.16
C GLU A 296 -13.28 -11.01 -20.09
N LEU A 297 -12.93 -10.50 -18.90
CA LEU A 297 -12.39 -11.25 -17.78
C LEU A 297 -13.41 -12.24 -17.20
N GLU A 298 -12.96 -13.44 -16.84
CA GLU A 298 -13.81 -14.50 -16.31
C GLU A 298 -14.56 -14.09 -15.04
N ASN A 299 -13.88 -13.44 -14.09
CA ASN A 299 -14.54 -12.97 -12.86
C ASN A 299 -15.66 -11.97 -13.17
N MET A 300 -15.46 -11.09 -14.15
CA MET A 300 -16.47 -10.11 -14.55
C MET A 300 -17.67 -10.76 -15.24
N LYS A 301 -17.45 -11.82 -16.02
CA LYS A 301 -18.53 -12.63 -16.59
C LYS A 301 -19.36 -13.30 -15.49
N HIS A 302 -18.72 -13.86 -14.47
CA HIS A 302 -19.44 -14.46 -13.33
C HIS A 302 -20.29 -13.42 -12.58
N TYR A 303 -19.75 -12.21 -12.33
CA TYR A 303 -20.55 -11.12 -11.75
C TYR A 303 -21.73 -10.76 -12.65
N PHE A 304 -21.50 -10.59 -13.95
CA PHE A 304 -22.56 -10.26 -14.89
C PHE A 304 -23.66 -11.32 -14.93
N GLU A 305 -23.32 -12.60 -14.99
CA GLU A 305 -24.28 -13.71 -14.96
C GLU A 305 -25.12 -13.72 -13.67
N LEU A 306 -24.47 -13.46 -12.51
CA LEU A 306 -25.16 -13.35 -11.23
C LEU A 306 -26.18 -12.20 -11.21
N PHE A 307 -25.77 -11.01 -11.65
CA PHE A 307 -26.67 -9.84 -11.68
C PHE A 307 -27.76 -9.99 -12.72
N ASN A 308 -27.46 -10.62 -13.86
CA ASN A 308 -28.44 -10.89 -14.90
C ASN A 308 -29.51 -11.89 -14.42
N LYS A 309 -29.13 -12.90 -13.63
CA LYS A 309 -30.07 -13.87 -13.04
C LYS A 309 -31.11 -13.22 -12.13
N TYR A 310 -30.73 -12.18 -11.37
CA TYR A 310 -31.61 -11.47 -10.43
C TYR A 310 -32.02 -10.08 -10.93
N GLN A 311 -31.90 -9.83 -12.24
CA GLN A 311 -32.13 -8.52 -12.84
C GLN A 311 -33.52 -7.97 -12.51
N THR A 312 -34.53 -8.85 -12.53
CA THR A 312 -35.92 -8.46 -12.24
C THR A 312 -36.14 -8.01 -10.81
N GLU A 313 -35.43 -8.58 -9.85
CA GLU A 313 -35.51 -8.23 -8.44
C GLU A 313 -34.78 -6.91 -8.18
N PHE A 314 -33.60 -6.71 -8.77
CA PHE A 314 -32.87 -5.45 -8.69
C PHE A 314 -33.64 -4.29 -9.32
N GLN A 315 -34.29 -4.50 -10.46
CA GLN A 315 -35.12 -3.47 -11.10
C GLN A 315 -36.36 -3.09 -10.28
N LYS A 316 -36.85 -3.98 -9.41
CA LYS A 316 -37.98 -3.68 -8.51
C LYS A 316 -37.56 -2.94 -7.24
N SER A 317 -36.28 -3.03 -6.86
CA SER A 317 -35.76 -2.44 -5.62
C SER A 317 -35.05 -1.09 -5.81
N LEU A 318 -34.64 -0.77 -7.05
CA LEU A 318 -34.10 0.54 -7.45
C LEU A 318 -35.22 1.58 -7.66
#